data_AF-Q4RCH9-F1
#
_entry.id   AF-Q4RCH9-F1
#
_cell.length_a   1.000
_cell.length_b   1.000
_cell.length_c   1.000
_cell.angle_alpha   90.00
_cell.angle_beta   90.00
_cell.angle_gamma   90.00
#
_symmetry.space_group_name_H-M   'P 1'
#
loop_
_entity.id
_entity.type
_entity.pdbx_description
1 polymer ?
#
loop_
_entity_poly.entity_id
_entity_poly.type
_entity_poly.pdbx_seq_one_letter_code
_entity_poly.pdbx_strand_id
1 'polypeptide(L)'
;DLNFNSLVQFPAPVGSLSNLKELGFHSNHIRSIPEQAFVGNPSLVTVYFHDNPIQTVGRSAFQNLLELRTLTLNGAAELVEFPDLTGTISLESL
;
A
#
# COMPACT_ATOMS: atom_id res chain seq x y z
N ASP A 1 4.77 -12.02 2.90
CA ASP A 1 5.02 -11.84 1.46
C ASP A 1 3.81 -12.35 0.69
N LEU A 2 3.23 -11.53 -0.19
CA LEU A 2 2.11 -11.87 -1.08
C LEU A 2 2.44 -11.57 -2.56
N ASN A 3 3.72 -11.44 -2.89
CA ASN A 3 4.23 -11.19 -4.25
C ASN A 3 3.90 -12.36 -5.20
N PHE A 4 3.82 -12.08 -6.51
CA PHE A 4 3.63 -13.09 -7.56
C PHE A 4 2.40 -13.99 -7.39
N ASN A 5 1.27 -13.39 -7.02
CA ASN A 5 0.00 -14.10 -6.88
C ASN A 5 -1.02 -13.60 -7.93
N SER A 6 -2.23 -14.16 -7.87
CA SER A 6 -3.37 -13.71 -8.69
C SER A 6 -4.36 -12.90 -7.86
N LEU A 7 -3.88 -12.10 -6.89
CA LEU A 7 -4.76 -11.27 -6.08
C LEU A 7 -5.40 -10.18 -6.95
N VAL A 8 -6.73 -10.21 -7.04
CA VAL A 8 -7.50 -9.20 -7.77
C VAL A 8 -7.95 -8.05 -6.85
N GLN A 9 -8.03 -8.33 -5.55
CA GLN A 9 -8.46 -7.40 -4.51
C GLN A 9 -7.40 -7.27 -3.43
N PHE A 10 -7.36 -6.10 -2.78
CA PHE A 10 -6.55 -5.89 -1.59
C PHE A 10 -7.01 -6.83 -0.45
N PRO A 11 -6.09 -7.59 0.18
CA PRO A 11 -6.47 -8.53 1.22
C PRO A 11 -6.75 -7.83 2.55
N ALA A 12 -8.02 -7.78 2.94
CA ALA A 12 -8.48 -7.21 4.22
C ALA A 12 -7.75 -7.71 5.49
N PRO A 13 -7.31 -8.99 5.60
CA PRO A 13 -6.67 -9.48 6.83
C PRO A 13 -5.37 -8.76 7.24
N VAL A 14 -4.74 -8.02 6.33
CA VAL A 14 -3.45 -7.34 6.59
C VAL A 14 -3.54 -6.33 7.73
N GLY A 15 -4.68 -5.68 7.92
CA GLY A 15 -4.89 -4.72 9.01
C GLY A 15 -4.81 -5.32 10.43
N SER A 16 -4.81 -6.65 10.57
CA SER A 16 -4.63 -7.31 11.88
C SER A 16 -3.16 -7.49 12.30
N LEU A 17 -2.22 -7.24 11.39
CA LEU A 17 -0.80 -7.52 11.58
C LEU A 17 -0.07 -6.27 12.13
N SER A 18 -0.23 -6.01 13.43
CA SER A 18 0.31 -4.80 14.09
C SER A 18 1.84 -4.69 14.07
N ASN A 19 2.54 -5.83 14.05
CA ASN A 19 4.01 -5.89 14.02
C ASN A 19 4.58 -5.98 12.60
N LEU A 20 3.75 -5.85 11.56
CA LEU A 20 4.19 -5.95 10.17
C LEU A 20 5.09 -4.76 9.83
N LYS A 21 6.30 -5.06 9.36
CA LYS A 21 7.29 -4.05 8.94
C LYS A 21 7.43 -3.94 7.43
N GLU A 22 7.26 -5.05 6.73
CA GLU A 22 7.44 -5.12 5.29
C GLU A 22 6.33 -5.95 4.67
N LEU A 23 5.77 -5.45 3.56
CA LEU A 23 4.71 -6.13 2.84
C LEU A 23 4.85 -5.96 1.33
N GLY A 24 5.00 -7.09 0.65
CA GLY A 24 4.99 -7.14 -0.81
C GLY A 24 3.64 -7.60 -1.36
N PHE A 25 3.15 -6.85 -2.34
CA PHE A 25 2.01 -7.17 -3.21
C PHE A 25 2.38 -7.14 -4.69
N HIS A 26 3.66 -7.05 -5.03
CA HIS A 26 4.04 -6.80 -6.41
C HIS A 26 3.70 -7.99 -7.31
N SER A 27 3.56 -7.71 -8.61
CA SER A 27 3.23 -8.71 -9.63
C SER A 27 1.93 -9.46 -9.30
N ASN A 28 0.87 -8.69 -9.04
CA ASN A 28 -0.50 -9.18 -8.80
C ASN A 28 -1.48 -8.47 -9.76
N HIS A 29 -2.79 -8.64 -9.54
CA HIS A 29 -3.85 -8.04 -10.36
C HIS A 29 -4.71 -7.06 -9.55
N ILE A 30 -4.15 -6.45 -8.50
CA ILE A 30 -4.87 -5.55 -7.61
C ILE A 30 -5.21 -4.27 -8.36
N ARG A 31 -6.50 -3.96 -8.44
CA ARG A 31 -7.00 -2.74 -9.11
C ARG A 31 -7.28 -1.59 -8.17
N SER A 32 -7.53 -1.88 -6.90
CA SER A 32 -7.87 -0.87 -5.91
C SER A 32 -7.23 -1.13 -4.56
N ILE A 33 -6.77 -0.05 -3.92
CA ILE A 33 -6.34 -0.04 -2.52
C ILE A 33 -7.44 0.70 -1.74
N PRO A 34 -8.05 0.09 -0.70
CA PRO A 34 -9.16 0.71 0.02
C PRO A 34 -8.72 1.88 0.91
N GLU A 35 -9.69 2.68 1.34
CA GLU A 35 -9.50 3.64 2.44
C GLU A 35 -8.98 2.91 3.68
N GLN A 36 -8.10 3.57 4.45
CA GLN A 36 -7.55 3.03 5.70
C GLN A 36 -6.89 1.64 5.56
N ALA A 37 -6.41 1.27 4.37
CA ALA A 37 -5.83 -0.05 4.08
C ALA A 37 -4.76 -0.51 5.08
N PHE A 38 -3.99 0.43 5.65
CA PHE A 38 -2.88 0.17 6.56
C PHE A 38 -3.06 0.72 7.98
N VAL A 39 -4.28 1.11 8.37
CA VAL A 39 -4.56 1.72 9.69
C VAL A 39 -4.14 0.84 10.87
N GLY A 40 -4.13 -0.48 10.70
CA GLY A 40 -3.71 -1.45 11.71
C GLY A 40 -2.24 -1.87 11.64
N ASN A 41 -1.42 -1.24 10.79
CA ASN A 41 -0.01 -1.57 10.56
C ASN A 41 0.91 -0.41 10.96
N PRO A 42 0.94 0.03 12.23
CA PRO A 42 1.68 1.22 12.65
C PRO A 42 3.20 1.09 12.51
N SER A 43 3.73 -0.14 12.47
CA SER A 43 5.17 -0.42 12.33
C SER A 43 5.63 -0.64 10.88
N LEU A 44 4.77 -0.36 9.89
CA LEU A 44 5.06 -0.62 8.48
C LEU A 44 6.11 0.36 7.96
N VAL A 45 7.20 -0.19 7.43
CA VAL A 45 8.36 0.53 6.91
C VAL A 45 8.40 0.51 5.39
N THR A 46 8.00 -0.60 4.79
CA THR A 46 8.14 -0.81 3.34
C THR A 46 6.92 -1.51 2.77
N VAL A 47 6.39 -0.98 1.67
CA VAL A 47 5.30 -1.60 0.92
C VAL A 47 5.56 -1.55 -0.59
N TYR A 48 5.46 -2.71 -1.23
CA TYR A 48 5.66 -2.86 -2.67
C TYR A 48 4.36 -3.21 -3.40
N PHE A 49 3.89 -2.34 -4.29
CA PHE A 49 2.73 -2.59 -5.17
C PHE A 49 3.05 -2.59 -6.66
N HIS A 50 4.32 -2.50 -7.06
CA HIS A 50 4.67 -2.43 -8.47
C HIS A 50 4.14 -3.64 -9.27
N ASP A 51 4.01 -3.48 -10.59
CA ASP A 51 3.41 -4.50 -11.46
C ASP A 51 2.00 -4.93 -11.03
N ASN A 52 1.17 -3.97 -10.60
CA ASN A 52 -0.28 -4.13 -10.44
C ASN A 52 -1.01 -3.09 -11.30
N PRO A 53 -2.17 -3.43 -11.90
CA PRO A 53 -3.00 -2.50 -12.65
C PRO A 53 -3.86 -1.64 -11.71
N ILE A 54 -3.21 -0.90 -10.80
CA ILE A 54 -3.92 -0.06 -9.81
C ILE A 54 -4.55 1.15 -10.51
N GLN A 55 -5.86 1.28 -10.32
CA GLN A 55 -6.70 2.34 -10.86
C GLN A 55 -7.11 3.34 -9.78
N THR A 56 -7.40 2.83 -8.58
CA THR A 56 -7.88 3.65 -7.46
C THR A 56 -7.13 3.34 -6.18
N VAL A 57 -6.83 4.41 -5.44
CA VAL A 57 -6.25 4.32 -4.10
C VAL A 57 -7.12 5.18 -3.20
N GLY A 58 -7.60 4.61 -2.10
CA GLY A 58 -8.33 5.34 -1.08
C GLY A 58 -7.49 6.51 -0.57
N ARG A 59 -8.11 7.67 -0.39
CA ARG A 59 -7.41 8.90 -0.06
C ARG A 59 -6.65 8.79 1.27
N SER A 60 -7.19 8.04 2.23
CA SER A 60 -6.59 7.77 3.55
C SER A 60 -5.79 6.47 3.62
N ALA A 61 -5.57 5.77 2.49
CA ALA A 61 -4.94 4.44 2.48
C ALA A 61 -3.57 4.43 3.18
N PHE A 62 -2.81 5.52 3.03
CA PHE A 62 -1.44 5.67 3.52
C PHE A 62 -1.28 6.84 4.50
N GLN A 63 -2.33 7.24 5.23
CA GLN A 63 -2.22 8.30 6.24
C GLN A 63 -1.61 7.76 7.55
N ASN A 64 -0.89 8.63 8.27
CA ASN A 64 -0.36 8.38 9.62
C ASN A 64 0.56 7.14 9.74
N LEU A 65 1.23 6.73 8.66
CA LEU A 65 2.22 5.66 8.70
C LEU A 65 3.58 6.23 9.07
N LEU A 66 3.77 6.46 10.37
CA LEU A 66 4.94 7.18 10.91
C LEU A 66 6.27 6.50 10.60
N GLU A 67 6.29 5.19 10.39
CA GLU A 67 7.51 4.42 10.12
C GLU A 67 7.74 4.14 8.62
N LEU A 68 6.78 4.50 7.75
CA LEU A 68 6.84 4.15 6.33
C LEU A 68 7.91 4.97 5.62
N ARG A 69 8.91 4.28 5.08
CA ARG A 69 10.04 4.84 4.34
C ARG A 69 9.97 4.58 2.85
N THR A 70 9.39 3.45 2.45
CA THR A 70 9.34 3.05 1.04
C THR A 70 7.93 2.63 0.67
N LEU A 71 7.37 3.31 -0.33
CA LEU A 71 6.13 2.95 -0.98
C LEU A 71 6.42 2.86 -2.47
N THR A 72 6.11 1.74 -3.13
CA THR A 72 6.21 1.70 -4.61
C THR A 72 4.83 1.56 -5.21
N LEU A 73 4.43 2.50 -6.05
CA LEU A 73 3.21 2.42 -6.86
C LEU A 73 3.51 2.35 -8.37
N ASN A 74 4.77 2.12 -8.75
CA ASN A 74 5.24 2.04 -10.14
C ASN A 74 4.49 0.93 -10.90
N GLY A 75 3.51 1.31 -11.72
CA GLY A 75 2.55 0.38 -12.34
C GLY A 75 1.10 0.86 -12.24
N ALA A 76 0.81 1.80 -11.33
CA ALA A 76 -0.46 2.50 -11.21
C ALA A 76 -0.63 3.57 -12.30
N ALA A 77 -0.36 3.22 -13.57
CA ALA A 77 -0.46 4.14 -14.71
C ALA A 77 -1.89 4.67 -14.93
N GLU A 78 -2.88 3.95 -14.38
CA GLU A 78 -4.30 4.29 -14.43
C GLU A 78 -4.77 5.05 -13.17
N LEU A 79 -3.85 5.44 -12.27
CA LEU A 79 -4.20 6.14 -11.05
C LEU A 79 -4.74 7.53 -11.37
N VAL A 80 -6.02 7.75 -11.03
CA VAL A 80 -6.70 9.02 -11.27
C VAL A 80 -6.33 10.08 -10.24
N GLU A 81 -6.20 9.66 -8.97
CA GLU A 81 -5.90 10.56 -7.86
C GLU A 81 -4.81 9.97 -6.97
N PHE A 82 -3.87 10.81 -6.58
CA PHE A 82 -2.81 10.43 -5.65
C PHE A 82 -3.36 10.48 -4.21
N PRO A 83 -3.07 9.47 -3.36
CA PRO A 83 -3.55 9.43 -1.98
C PRO A 83 -2.98 10.58 -1.13
N ASP A 84 -3.69 10.93 -0.07
CA ASP A 84 -3.20 11.87 0.93
C ASP A 84 -2.22 11.16 1.87
N LEU A 85 -1.01 11.72 1.97
CA LEU A 85 0.07 11.20 2.81
C LEU A 85 0.19 11.95 4.14
N THR A 86 -0.84 12.68 4.56
CA THR A 86 -0.86 13.39 5.84
C THR A 86 -0.48 12.44 6.98
N GLY A 87 0.51 12.85 7.78
CA GLY A 87 1.04 12.06 8.90
C GLY A 87 2.04 10.96 8.51
N THR A 88 2.29 10.73 7.22
CA THR A 88 3.29 9.75 6.73
C THR A 88 4.58 10.47 6.40
N ILE A 89 5.24 10.93 7.46
CA ILE A 89 6.34 11.90 7.40
C ILE A 89 7.73 11.30 7.15
N SER A 90 7.88 9.98 7.30
CA SER A 90 9.17 9.28 7.19
C SER A 90 9.46 8.76 5.79
N LEU A 91 8.65 9.13 4.80
CA LEU A 91 8.76 8.61 3.44
C LEU A 91 10.05 9.11 2.77
N GLU A 92 10.90 8.18 2.38
CA GLU A 92 12.19 8.42 1.72
C GLU A 92 12.12 8.11 0.22
N SER A 93 11.26 7.16 -0.18
CA SER A 93 11.08 6.73 -1.57
C SER A 93 9.61 6.46 -1.89
N LEU A 94 9.19 6.95 -3.07
CA LEU A 94 7.84 6.82 -3.63
C LEU A 94 7.90 6.38 -5.12
#